data_AF-A0A432H628-F1
#
_entry.id   AF-A0A432H628-F1
#
_cell.length_a   1.000
_cell.length_b   1.000
_cell.length_c   1.000
_cell.angle_alpha   90.00
_cell.angle_beta   90.00
_cell.angle_gamma   90.00
#
_symmetry.space_group_name_H-M   'P 1'
#
loop_
_entity.id
_entity.type
_entity.pdbx_description
1 polymer ?
#
loop_
_entity_poly.entity_id
_entity_poly.type
_entity_poly.pdbx_seq_one_letter_code
_entity_poly.pdbx_strand_id
1 'polypeptide(L)'
;MMVVALTVFLGFLFVRSHVALGKAPCPYKISSTKAAAILDIKPTDLGVRSFPQMVSPDDTKNKTYKVPPCSYGYRSKSNFRKAFSYVVYTYNDPQRARRDYTTMKGNFSTAAKVEELSGLGDAAFWVNDSRFPRLVAVKGNVLIDVKNPRDAKLRKQVAALVLEVLGK
;
A
#
# COMPACT_ATOMS: atom_id res chain seq x y z
N MET A 1 -52.11 -42.65 -6.09
CA MET A 1 -50.72 -42.87 -6.59
C MET A 1 -50.69 -42.28 -7.99
N MET A 2 -49.86 -41.34 -8.42
CA MET A 2 -48.57 -40.80 -7.98
C MET A 2 -48.55 -39.29 -8.23
N VAL A 3 -47.91 -38.56 -7.31
CA VAL A 3 -47.61 -37.13 -7.42
C VAL A 3 -46.34 -36.97 -8.27
N VAL A 4 -46.41 -36.18 -9.34
CA VAL A 4 -45.23 -35.80 -10.13
C VAL A 4 -44.59 -34.58 -9.46
N ALA A 5 -43.52 -34.82 -8.72
CA ALA A 5 -42.70 -33.77 -8.12
C ALA A 5 -41.73 -33.20 -9.17
N LEU A 6 -41.98 -31.96 -9.58
CA LEU A 6 -41.09 -31.17 -10.43
C LEU A 6 -39.91 -30.67 -9.59
N THR A 7 -38.76 -31.35 -9.68
CA THR A 7 -37.54 -30.96 -8.96
C THR A 7 -36.84 -29.82 -9.70
N VAL A 8 -36.98 -28.60 -9.19
CA VAL A 8 -36.20 -27.43 -9.63
C VAL A 8 -34.78 -27.57 -9.10
N PHE A 9 -33.85 -28.00 -9.97
CA PHE A 9 -32.42 -27.91 -9.69
C PHE A 9 -31.98 -26.45 -9.79
N LEU A 10 -31.97 -25.76 -8.64
CA LEU A 10 -31.25 -24.51 -8.46
C LEU A 10 -29.73 -24.84 -8.47
N GLY A 11 -29.18 -24.99 -9.67
CA GLY A 11 -27.75 -25.04 -9.89
C GLY A 11 -27.15 -23.69 -9.53
N PHE A 12 -26.80 -23.50 -8.26
CA PHE A 12 -25.84 -22.50 -7.84
C PHE A 12 -24.55 -22.76 -8.63
N LEU A 13 -24.41 -22.08 -9.77
CA LEU A 13 -23.14 -21.82 -10.42
C LEU A 13 -22.31 -21.00 -9.43
N PHE A 14 -21.68 -21.70 -8.49
CA PHE A 14 -20.44 -21.26 -7.88
C PHE A 14 -19.47 -21.11 -9.05
N VAL A 15 -19.44 -19.91 -9.63
CA VAL A 15 -18.32 -19.46 -10.44
C VAL A 15 -17.13 -19.48 -9.49
N ARG A 16 -16.46 -20.63 -9.45
CA ARG A 16 -15.10 -20.81 -8.94
C ARG A 16 -14.21 -19.95 -9.83
N SER A 17 -14.27 -18.64 -9.63
CA SER A 17 -13.24 -17.72 -10.09
C SER A 17 -11.96 -18.11 -9.37
N HIS A 18 -11.27 -19.09 -9.93
CA HIS A 18 -9.83 -19.25 -9.78
C HIS A 18 -9.21 -18.03 -10.44
N VAL A 19 -9.33 -16.88 -9.78
CA VAL A 19 -8.39 -15.80 -10.01
C VAL A 19 -7.08 -16.37 -9.53
N ALA A 20 -6.31 -16.93 -10.47
CA ALA A 20 -4.90 -17.09 -10.28
C ALA A 20 -4.42 -15.75 -9.71
N LEU A 21 -3.96 -15.76 -8.46
CA LEU A 21 -3.31 -14.63 -7.80
C LEU A 21 -2.00 -14.38 -8.56
N GLY A 22 -2.14 -13.85 -9.78
CA GLY A 22 -1.05 -13.26 -10.52
C GLY A 22 -0.47 -12.21 -9.59
N LYS A 23 0.83 -12.32 -9.31
CA LYS A 23 1.58 -11.28 -8.63
C LYS A 23 1.44 -10.01 -9.48
N ALA A 24 0.45 -9.18 -9.19
CA ALA A 24 0.29 -7.91 -9.87
C ALA A 24 1.61 -7.14 -9.66
N PRO A 25 2.34 -6.75 -10.71
CA PRO A 25 3.64 -6.12 -10.54
C PRO A 25 3.50 -4.86 -9.69
N CYS A 26 4.53 -4.53 -8.91
CA CYS A 26 4.62 -3.22 -8.26
C CYS A 26 5.21 -2.23 -9.27
N PRO A 27 4.42 -1.39 -9.95
CA PRO A 27 4.94 -0.44 -10.94
C PRO A 27 5.90 0.59 -10.31
N TYR A 28 5.64 1.04 -9.08
CA TYR A 28 6.50 1.97 -8.35
C TYR A 28 7.45 1.23 -7.41
N LYS A 29 8.19 0.25 -7.94
CA LYS A 29 9.09 -0.61 -7.18
C LYS A 29 10.39 0.13 -6.83
N ILE A 30 10.74 0.22 -5.55
CA ILE A 30 12.11 0.51 -5.12
C ILE A 30 13.03 -0.62 -5.61
N SER A 31 14.14 -0.27 -6.26
CA SER A 31 15.13 -1.25 -6.73
C SER A 31 15.54 -2.22 -5.60
N SER A 32 15.76 -3.50 -5.91
CA SER A 32 16.13 -4.51 -4.91
C SER A 32 17.39 -4.10 -4.12
N THR A 33 18.36 -3.45 -4.75
CA THR A 33 19.58 -2.94 -4.08
C THR A 33 19.27 -1.90 -3.02
N LYS A 34 18.50 -0.86 -3.36
CA LYS A 34 18.08 0.18 -2.39
C LYS A 34 17.21 -0.41 -1.28
N ALA A 35 16.28 -1.31 -1.62
CA ALA A 35 15.42 -1.98 -0.64
C ALA A 35 16.21 -2.87 0.34
N ALA A 36 17.22 -3.59 -0.15
CA ALA A 36 18.09 -4.41 0.68
C ALA A 36 18.96 -3.54 1.61
N ALA A 37 19.44 -2.39 1.12
CA ALA A 37 20.17 -1.42 1.94
C ALA A 37 19.31 -0.84 3.09
N ILE A 38 18.02 -0.54 2.85
CA ILE A 38 17.08 -0.10 3.91
C ILE A 38 16.95 -1.17 5.01
N LEU A 39 16.92 -2.44 4.63
CA LEU A 39 16.78 -3.57 5.56
C LEU A 39 18.11 -4.03 6.15
N ASP A 40 19.24 -3.47 5.69
CA ASP A 40 20.59 -3.89 6.04
C ASP A 40 20.81 -5.40 5.80
N ILE A 41 20.60 -5.81 4.54
CA ILE A 41 20.75 -7.20 4.07
C ILE A 41 21.34 -7.23 2.65
N LYS A 42 21.72 -8.42 2.17
CA LYS A 42 22.09 -8.61 0.77
C LYS A 42 20.85 -8.62 -0.14
N PRO A 43 20.93 -8.10 -1.38
CA PRO A 43 19.81 -8.12 -2.33
C PRO A 43 19.27 -9.51 -2.65
N THR A 44 20.14 -10.53 -2.62
CA THR A 44 19.78 -11.94 -2.86
C THR A 44 18.84 -12.51 -1.80
N ASP A 45 18.86 -11.93 -0.60
CA ASP A 45 18.07 -12.39 0.54
C ASP A 45 16.70 -11.71 0.58
N LEU A 46 16.46 -10.74 -0.31
CA LEU A 46 15.26 -9.91 -0.31
C LEU A 46 14.06 -10.61 -0.95
N GLY A 47 13.04 -10.88 -0.15
CA GLY A 47 11.72 -11.26 -0.64
C GLY A 47 10.91 -10.03 -1.06
N VAL A 48 10.49 -9.97 -2.33
CA VAL A 48 9.55 -8.95 -2.82
C VAL A 48 8.18 -9.56 -3.00
N ARG A 49 7.17 -8.93 -2.42
CA ARG A 49 5.77 -9.32 -2.57
C ARG A 49 4.92 -8.11 -2.88
N SER A 50 4.03 -8.27 -3.84
CA SER A 50 2.90 -7.40 -4.08
C SER A 50 1.64 -8.19 -3.77
N PHE A 51 0.69 -7.55 -3.10
CA PHE A 51 -0.59 -8.17 -2.80
C PHE A 51 -1.67 -7.35 -3.48
N PRO A 52 -2.53 -7.93 -4.34
CA PRO A 52 -3.72 -7.24 -4.79
C PRO A 52 -4.53 -6.86 -3.56
N GLN A 53 -4.74 -5.56 -3.35
CA GLN A 53 -5.59 -5.09 -2.26
C GLN A 53 -7.03 -5.11 -2.77
N MET A 54 -7.97 -5.63 -1.97
CA MET A 54 -9.39 -5.39 -2.25
C MET A 54 -9.64 -3.89 -2.24
N VAL A 55 -10.17 -3.37 -3.34
CA VAL A 55 -10.48 -1.96 -3.55
C VAL A 55 -11.99 -1.83 -3.55
N SER A 56 -12.54 -0.89 -2.78
CA SER A 56 -13.97 -0.59 -2.89
C SER A 56 -14.25 0.04 -4.26
N PRO A 57 -15.44 -0.17 -4.84
CA PRO A 57 -15.80 0.49 -6.10
C PRO A 57 -15.65 2.02 -6.05
N ASP A 58 -15.90 2.63 -4.89
CA ASP A 58 -15.77 4.08 -4.69
C ASP A 58 -14.31 4.55 -4.64
N ASP A 59 -13.39 3.73 -4.11
CA ASP A 59 -11.95 3.97 -4.23
C ASP A 59 -11.54 3.98 -5.72
N THR A 60 -12.10 3.10 -6.54
CA THR A 60 -11.79 2.97 -7.98
C THR A 60 -12.32 4.14 -8.80
N LYS A 61 -13.46 4.74 -8.42
CA LYS A 61 -14.02 5.92 -9.10
C LYS A 61 -13.19 7.19 -8.89
N ASN A 62 -12.60 7.33 -7.70
CA ASN A 62 -11.94 8.57 -7.29
C ASN A 62 -10.42 8.56 -7.52
N LYS A 63 -9.81 7.38 -7.68
CA LYS A 63 -8.37 7.19 -7.88
C LYS A 63 -8.13 6.75 -9.32
N THR A 64 -7.24 7.44 -10.02
CA THR A 64 -6.93 7.13 -11.43
C THR A 64 -6.14 5.83 -11.53
N TYR A 65 -5.20 5.61 -10.61
CA TYR A 65 -4.55 4.32 -10.43
C TYR A 65 -4.26 4.07 -8.95
N LYS A 66 -4.82 2.98 -8.39
CA LYS A 66 -4.40 2.45 -7.09
C LYS A 66 -3.39 1.34 -7.33
N VAL A 67 -2.14 1.57 -6.92
CA VAL A 67 -1.12 0.55 -7.01
C VAL A 67 -1.19 -0.34 -5.77
N PRO A 68 -1.27 -1.67 -5.93
CA PRO A 68 -1.32 -2.56 -4.78
C PRO A 68 -0.09 -2.36 -3.87
N PRO A 69 -0.22 -2.62 -2.56
CA PRO A 69 0.89 -2.45 -1.64
C PRO A 69 2.16 -3.19 -2.09
N CYS A 70 3.26 -2.45 -2.16
CA CYS A 70 4.58 -3.03 -2.33
C CYS A 70 5.12 -3.42 -0.96
N SER A 71 5.53 -4.67 -0.79
CA SER A 71 6.11 -5.18 0.45
C SER A 71 7.47 -5.81 0.18
N TYR A 72 8.44 -5.45 0.99
CA TYR A 72 9.79 -5.99 0.99
C TYR A 72 10.05 -6.60 2.34
N GLY A 73 10.63 -7.79 2.36
CA GLY A 73 10.96 -8.41 3.62
C GLY A 73 12.00 -9.51 3.50
N TYR A 74 12.66 -9.74 4.63
CA TYR A 74 13.62 -10.79 4.83
C TYR A 74 13.35 -11.47 6.16
N ARG A 75 13.54 -12.80 6.18
CA ARG A 75 13.49 -13.61 7.39
C ARG A 75 14.90 -14.12 7.65
N SER A 76 15.49 -13.67 8.75
CA SER A 76 16.80 -14.16 9.21
C SER A 76 16.68 -15.52 9.89
N LYS A 77 17.81 -16.25 9.98
CA LYS A 77 17.93 -17.50 10.74
C LYS A 77 17.59 -17.30 12.23
N SER A 78 17.79 -16.10 12.77
CA SER A 78 17.45 -15.72 14.15
C SER A 78 15.99 -15.26 14.34
N ASN A 79 15.09 -15.61 13.41
CA ASN A 79 13.65 -15.32 13.45
C ASN A 79 13.22 -13.85 13.45
N PHE A 80 14.14 -12.88 13.39
CA PHE A 80 13.75 -11.48 13.25
C PHE A 80 13.33 -11.19 11.80
N ARG A 81 12.04 -10.93 11.59
CA ARG A 81 11.48 -10.52 10.30
C ARG A 81 11.66 -9.01 10.14
N LYS A 82 12.55 -8.60 9.23
CA LYS A 82 12.65 -7.20 8.80
C LYS A 82 11.77 -7.00 7.56
N ALA A 83 10.91 -5.99 7.56
CA ALA A 83 10.07 -5.70 6.41
C ALA A 83 9.63 -4.24 6.37
N PHE A 84 9.36 -3.74 5.17
CA PHE A 84 8.69 -2.46 4.95
C PHE A 84 7.63 -2.60 3.86
N SER A 85 6.61 -1.75 3.91
CA SER A 85 5.56 -1.74 2.91
C SER A 85 4.96 -0.36 2.71
N TYR A 86 4.52 -0.10 1.48
CA TYR A 86 3.92 1.18 1.09
C TYR A 86 2.85 0.97 0.01
N VAL A 87 1.96 1.96 -0.12
CA VAL A 87 0.92 2.03 -1.16
C VAL A 87 1.07 3.36 -1.89
N VAL A 88 0.82 3.36 -3.20
CA VAL A 88 0.83 4.57 -4.02
C VAL A 88 -0.54 4.73 -4.67
N TYR A 89 -1.07 5.95 -4.60
CA TYR A 89 -2.30 6.37 -5.24
C TYR A 89 -1.98 7.49 -6.21
N THR A 90 -2.33 7.31 -7.48
CA THR A 90 -2.16 8.31 -8.53
C THR A 90 -3.53 8.84 -8.94
N TYR A 91 -3.65 10.15 -9.03
CA TYR A 91 -4.86 10.87 -9.39
C TYR A 91 -4.64 11.60 -10.73
N ASN A 92 -5.73 11.92 -11.42
CA ASN A 92 -5.71 12.74 -12.63
C ASN A 92 -5.67 14.25 -12.30
N ASP A 93 -6.03 14.61 -11.07
CA ASP A 93 -6.12 15.98 -10.58
C ASP A 93 -5.33 16.10 -9.25
N PRO A 94 -4.28 16.95 -9.18
CA PRO A 94 -3.55 17.23 -7.95
C PRO A 94 -4.44 17.66 -6.77
N GLN A 95 -5.55 18.36 -7.04
CA GLN A 95 -6.47 18.78 -5.99
C GLN A 95 -7.21 17.59 -5.36
N ARG A 96 -7.47 16.52 -6.12
CA ARG A 96 -8.02 15.26 -5.56
C ARG A 96 -7.01 14.59 -4.65
N ALA A 97 -5.75 14.50 -5.06
CA ALA A 97 -4.69 13.94 -4.23
C ALA A 97 -4.54 14.73 -2.91
N ARG A 98 -4.61 16.07 -2.99
CA ARG A 98 -4.56 16.94 -1.81
C ARG A 98 -5.78 16.79 -0.90
N ARG A 99 -6.99 16.65 -1.45
CA ARG A 99 -8.20 16.36 -0.67
C ARG A 99 -8.08 15.03 0.07
N ASP A 100 -7.69 13.96 -0.62
CA ASP A 100 -7.54 12.64 0.01
C ASP A 100 -6.43 12.64 1.07
N TYR A 101 -5.32 13.36 0.83
CA TYR A 101 -4.30 13.60 1.85
C TYR A 101 -4.87 14.26 3.11
N THR A 102 -5.68 15.32 2.96
CA THR A 102 -6.33 16.01 4.07
C THR A 102 -7.36 15.11 4.77
N THR A 103 -8.13 14.34 4.01
CA THR A 103 -9.08 13.35 4.55
C THR A 103 -8.35 12.27 5.35
N MET A 104 -7.27 11.71 4.84
CA MET A 104 -6.44 10.74 5.57
C MET A 104 -5.86 11.36 6.84
N LYS A 105 -5.34 12.58 6.76
CA LYS A 105 -4.84 13.32 7.94
C LYS A 105 -5.92 13.46 9.00
N GLY A 106 -7.12 13.89 8.62
CA GLY A 106 -8.29 14.00 9.49
C GLY A 106 -8.66 12.66 10.12
N ASN A 107 -8.82 11.62 9.31
CA ASN A 107 -9.16 10.27 9.78
C ASN A 107 -8.13 9.67 10.73
N PHE A 108 -6.84 9.94 10.56
CA PHE A 108 -5.84 9.50 11.53
C PHE A 108 -5.82 10.36 12.78
N SER A 109 -6.08 11.67 12.65
CA SER A 109 -6.11 12.58 13.79
C SER A 109 -7.22 12.27 14.80
N THR A 110 -8.30 11.60 14.38
CA THR A 110 -9.35 11.12 15.31
C THR A 110 -8.88 9.96 16.19
N ALA A 111 -7.89 9.19 15.73
CA ALA A 111 -7.42 7.98 16.40
C ALA A 111 -6.06 8.15 17.08
N ALA A 112 -5.21 9.08 16.62
CA ALA A 112 -3.85 9.27 17.10
C ALA A 112 -3.31 10.67 16.83
N LYS A 113 -2.23 11.04 17.54
CA LYS A 113 -1.51 12.29 17.27
C LYS A 113 -0.87 12.24 15.87
N VAL A 114 -1.21 13.23 15.06
CA VAL A 114 -0.62 13.45 13.74
C VAL A 114 0.25 14.69 13.80
N GLU A 115 1.46 14.62 13.26
CA GLU A 115 2.31 15.80 13.13
C GLU A 115 2.78 15.97 11.69
N GLU A 116 2.99 17.22 11.28
CA GLU A 116 3.42 17.54 9.93
C GLU A 116 4.93 17.37 9.78
N LEU A 117 5.35 17.04 8.57
CA LEU A 117 6.74 16.85 8.20
C LEU A 117 7.06 17.76 7.00
N SER A 118 8.11 18.55 7.15
CA SER A 118 8.68 19.33 6.05
C SER A 118 9.71 18.51 5.26
N GLY A 119 9.99 18.94 4.02
CA GLY A 119 11.06 18.38 3.20
C GLY A 119 10.75 17.03 2.52
N LEU A 120 9.48 16.61 2.49
CA LEU A 120 9.07 15.38 1.81
C LEU A 120 7.79 15.59 1.00
N GLY A 121 7.93 15.61 -0.33
CA GLY A 121 6.84 15.99 -1.23
C GLY A 121 6.40 17.44 -1.06
N ASP A 122 5.15 17.74 -1.42
CA ASP A 122 4.51 19.04 -1.21
C ASP A 122 3.92 19.15 0.20
N ALA A 123 3.54 18.02 0.79
CA ALA A 123 3.29 17.89 2.22
C ALA A 123 3.42 16.44 2.66
N ALA A 124 3.78 16.26 3.93
CA ALA A 124 3.77 14.97 4.57
C ALA A 124 3.33 15.08 6.03
N PHE A 125 2.81 13.99 6.57
CA PHE A 125 2.56 13.85 8.00
C PHE A 125 2.96 12.46 8.49
N TRP A 126 3.25 12.37 9.79
CA TRP A 126 3.41 11.10 10.48
C TRP A 126 2.29 10.90 11.49
N VAL A 127 1.84 9.66 11.58
CA VAL A 127 0.94 9.21 12.65
C VAL A 127 1.81 8.61 13.74
N ASN A 128 1.80 9.25 14.91
CA ASN A 128 2.58 8.84 16.07
C ASN A 128 1.79 7.87 16.96
N ASP A 129 1.42 6.72 16.39
CA ASP A 129 0.82 5.60 17.12
C ASP A 129 1.69 4.35 16.94
N SER A 130 2.08 3.73 18.06
CA SER A 130 2.95 2.54 18.07
C SER A 130 2.28 1.29 17.48
N ARG A 131 0.94 1.23 17.49
CA ARG A 131 0.12 0.13 16.96
C ARG A 131 -0.04 0.25 15.45
N PHE A 132 -0.14 1.47 14.92
CA PHE A 132 -0.30 1.73 13.48
C PHE A 132 0.56 2.90 12.98
N PRO A 133 1.90 2.79 13.02
CA PRO A 133 2.75 3.86 12.50
C PRO A 133 2.52 4.04 11.00
N ARG A 134 2.24 5.28 10.61
CA ARG A 134 2.07 5.69 9.20
C ARG A 134 2.90 6.91 8.89
N LEU A 135 3.41 6.97 7.67
CA LEU A 135 3.89 8.20 7.06
C LEU A 135 3.14 8.36 5.76
N VAL A 136 2.44 9.48 5.62
CA VAL A 136 1.69 9.79 4.41
C VAL A 136 2.30 11.04 3.79
N ALA A 137 2.50 11.00 2.48
CA ALA A 137 3.07 12.09 1.71
C ALA A 137 2.28 12.33 0.44
N VAL A 138 2.22 13.57 -0.01
CA VAL A 138 1.63 13.96 -1.28
C VAL A 138 2.63 14.79 -2.08
N LYS A 139 2.71 14.54 -3.39
CA LYS A 139 3.49 15.33 -4.35
C LYS A 139 2.74 15.38 -5.67
N GLY A 140 2.31 16.58 -6.07
CA GLY A 140 1.45 16.80 -7.23
C GLY A 140 0.18 15.95 -7.15
N ASN A 141 0.02 15.05 -8.11
CA ASN A 141 -1.11 14.13 -8.23
C ASN A 141 -0.87 12.75 -7.61
N VAL A 142 0.18 12.57 -6.80
CA VAL A 142 0.52 11.28 -6.19
C VAL A 142 0.49 11.36 -4.68
N LEU A 143 -0.17 10.38 -4.06
CA LEU A 143 -0.20 10.16 -2.61
C LEU A 143 0.48 8.83 -2.27
N ILE A 144 1.33 8.85 -1.26
CA ILE A 144 2.07 7.67 -0.78
C ILE A 144 1.69 7.43 0.67
N ASP A 145 1.34 6.18 0.99
CA ASP A 145 1.07 5.70 2.34
C ASP A 145 2.11 4.65 2.72
N VAL A 146 3.10 5.04 3.53
CA VAL A 146 4.12 4.13 4.06
C VAL A 146 3.60 3.51 5.37
N LYS A 147 3.40 2.20 5.30
CA LYS A 147 2.74 1.42 6.36
C LYS A 147 3.70 0.83 7.36
N ASN A 148 4.93 0.54 6.92
CA ASN A 148 6.04 -0.02 7.69
C ASN A 148 7.35 0.47 7.06
N PRO A 149 8.46 0.54 7.82
CA PRO A 149 8.69 -0.02 9.16
C PRO A 149 8.20 0.90 10.30
N ARG A 150 8.33 0.47 11.57
CA ARG A 150 8.00 1.32 12.73
C ARG A 150 8.96 2.50 12.88
N ASP A 151 10.22 2.28 12.56
CA ASP A 151 11.28 3.28 12.62
C ASP A 151 10.95 4.50 11.73
N ALA A 152 10.98 5.69 12.32
CA ALA A 152 10.61 6.93 11.63
C ALA A 152 11.64 7.34 10.56
N LYS A 153 12.93 7.11 10.79
CA LYS A 153 14.01 7.42 9.85
C LYS A 153 13.88 6.54 8.61
N LEU A 154 13.66 5.24 8.81
CA LEU A 154 13.46 4.30 7.71
C LEU A 154 12.17 4.57 6.94
N ARG A 155 11.07 4.98 7.61
CA ARG A 155 9.84 5.42 6.89
C ARG A 155 10.09 6.61 5.99
N LYS A 156 10.81 7.63 6.47
CA LYS A 156 11.19 8.80 5.65
C LYS A 156 12.04 8.38 4.45
N GLN A 157 13.00 7.49 4.66
CA GLN A 157 13.85 6.96 3.58
C GLN A 157 13.05 6.19 2.53
N VAL A 158 12.10 5.33 2.95
CA VAL A 158 11.20 4.63 2.02
C VAL A 158 10.37 5.63 1.21
N ALA A 159 9.75 6.61 1.87
CA ALA A 159 8.92 7.60 1.19
C ALA A 159 9.72 8.45 0.19
N ALA A 160 10.93 8.90 0.56
CA ALA A 160 11.83 9.65 -0.33
C ALA A 160 12.22 8.83 -1.57
N LEU A 161 12.52 7.54 -1.40
CA LEU A 161 12.85 6.66 -2.52
C LEU A 161 11.67 6.40 -3.45
N VAL A 162 10.45 6.27 -2.92
CA VAL A 162 9.24 6.15 -3.75
C VAL A 162 9.02 7.45 -4.54
N LEU A 163 9.17 8.61 -3.90
CA LEU A 163 9.07 9.92 -4.57
C LEU A 163 10.16 10.13 -5.63
N GLU A 164 11.38 9.61 -5.44
CA GLU A 164 12.44 9.63 -6.46
C GLU A 164 12.06 8.79 -7.69
N VAL A 165 11.46 7.61 -7.48
CA VAL A 165 10.97 6.75 -8.57
C VAL A 165 9.84 7.43 -9.35
N LEU A 166 8.99 8.20 -8.66
CA LEU A 166 7.87 8.92 -9.25
C LEU A 166 8.25 10.24 -9.95
N GLY A 167 9.42 10.79 -9.62
CA GLY A 167 9.92 12.05 -10.20
C GLY A 167 10.83 11.87 -11.41
N LYS A 168 11.01 10.62 -11.88
CA LYS A 168 11.67 10.25 -13.13
C LYS A 168 10.64 9.96 -14.19
#